data_AF-A0A8T2KPG2-F1
#
_entry.id   AF-A0A8T2KPG2-F1
#
_cell.length_a   1.000
_cell.length_b   1.000
_cell.length_c   1.000
_cell.angle_alpha   90.00
_cell.angle_beta   90.00
_cell.angle_gamma   90.00
#
_symmetry.space_group_name_H-M   'P 1'
#
loop_
_entity.id
_entity.type
_entity.pdbx_description
1 polymer ?
#
loop_
_entity_poly.entity_id
_entity_poly.type
_entity_poly.pdbx_seq_one_letter_code
_entity_poly.pdbx_strand_id
1 'polypeptide(L)'
;MAQRELSELKYSMMVFGDPLNSHQTFMDQLGQRLSVVEESSIVRSDVIIAFVAGTDIKAALQEIPQEGSKPIVLVVLHHTTEKDSMNLNRRSVNRQQVFIVDCLFYGDQGFLTCQSNDKALKAVTLHLVALGASERSMPKDTIGLFQSVLHFFVKILGGFLVAVGFDFVIHLFRRRR
;
A
#
# COMPACT_ATOMS: atom_id res chain seq x y z
N MET A 1 16.29 12.47 31.65
CA MET A 1 15.48 12.47 30.42
C MET A 1 15.74 11.15 29.73
N ALA A 2 14.77 10.23 29.72
CA ALA A 2 14.95 8.93 29.08
C ALA A 2 14.93 9.13 27.56
N GLN A 3 16.03 8.81 26.88
CA GLN A 3 16.02 8.60 25.44
C GLN A 3 15.03 7.47 25.17
N ARG A 4 13.92 7.77 24.48
CA ARG A 4 13.11 6.74 23.85
C ARG A 4 14.00 6.09 22.81
N GLU A 5 14.57 4.94 23.12
CA GLU A 5 15.04 4.05 22.06
C GLU A 5 13.84 3.80 21.16
N LEU A 6 13.95 4.23 19.90
CA LEU A 6 12.95 3.93 18.87
C LEU A 6 13.10 2.45 18.54
N SER A 7 12.56 1.59 19.40
CA SER A 7 12.49 0.16 19.11
C SER A 7 11.59 -0.04 17.89
N GLU A 8 12.08 -0.80 16.91
CA GLU A 8 11.29 -1.17 15.74
C GLU A 8 10.03 -1.93 16.18
N LEU A 9 8.89 -1.60 15.56
CA LEU A 9 7.61 -2.22 15.90
C LEU A 9 7.63 -3.69 15.47
N LYS A 10 7.37 -4.59 16.42
CA LYS A 10 7.39 -6.03 16.19
C LYS A 10 6.00 -6.53 15.83
N TYR A 11 5.88 -7.26 14.74
CA TYR A 11 4.63 -7.91 14.36
C TYR A 11 4.75 -9.43 14.44
N SER A 12 3.66 -10.11 14.79
CA SER A 12 3.52 -11.54 14.55
C SER A 12 2.51 -11.76 13.43
N MET A 13 2.82 -12.65 12.49
CA MET A 13 1.98 -12.90 11.34
C MET A 13 1.18 -14.20 11.49
N MET A 14 -0.10 -14.15 11.14
CA MET A 14 -0.97 -15.32 11.05
C MET A 14 -1.61 -15.37 9.66
N VAL A 15 -1.76 -16.56 9.09
CA VAL A 15 -2.33 -16.76 7.75
C VAL A 15 -3.39 -17.85 7.83
N PHE A 16 -4.60 -17.53 7.38
CA PHE A 16 -5.75 -18.42 7.36
C PHE A 16 -6.23 -18.62 5.92
N GLY A 17 -6.39 -19.88 5.52
CA GLY A 17 -6.72 -20.26 4.14
C GLY A 17 -5.51 -20.19 3.21
N ASP A 18 -5.77 -20.11 1.90
CA ASP A 18 -4.72 -20.04 0.88
C ASP A 18 -4.68 -18.65 0.21
N PRO A 19 -3.76 -17.77 0.63
CA PRO A 19 -3.63 -16.42 0.07
C PRO A 19 -2.80 -16.36 -1.22
N LEU A 20 -2.31 -17.50 -1.77
CA LEU A 20 -1.48 -17.54 -2.99
C LEU A 20 -0.30 -16.55 -2.94
N ASN A 21 0.49 -16.60 -1.85
CA ASN A 21 1.63 -15.69 -1.56
C ASN A 21 1.29 -14.19 -1.47
N SER A 22 0.01 -13.79 -1.56
CA SER A 22 -0.39 -12.38 -1.50
C SER A 22 -0.03 -11.72 -0.17
N HIS A 23 -0.01 -12.49 0.92
CA HIS A 23 0.44 -12.03 2.24
C HIS A 23 1.91 -11.61 2.24
N GLN A 24 2.80 -12.36 1.57
CA GLN A 24 4.21 -12.00 1.42
C GLN A 24 4.36 -10.71 0.62
N THR A 25 3.66 -10.60 -0.51
CA THR A 25 3.71 -9.37 -1.33
C THR A 25 3.21 -8.15 -0.56
N PHE A 26 2.15 -8.30 0.24
CA PHE A 26 1.65 -7.22 1.10
C PHE A 26 2.71 -6.81 2.13
N MET A 27 3.34 -7.78 2.81
CA MET A 27 4.36 -7.52 3.82
C MET A 27 5.64 -6.93 3.23
N ASP A 28 6.06 -7.35 2.04
CA ASP A 28 7.19 -6.76 1.32
C ASP A 28 6.93 -5.27 1.01
N GLN A 29 5.72 -4.94 0.52
CA GLN A 29 5.34 -3.55 0.26
C GLN A 29 5.20 -2.73 1.54
N LEU A 30 4.74 -3.34 2.63
CA LEU A 30 4.66 -2.69 3.94
C LEU A 30 6.06 -2.43 4.51
N GLY A 31 6.98 -3.38 4.38
CA GLY A 31 8.38 -3.25 4.78
C GLY A 31 9.13 -2.19 3.97
N GLN A 32 8.73 -1.90 2.73
CA GLN A 32 9.27 -0.75 1.98
C GLN A 32 8.85 0.60 2.59
N ARG A 33 7.73 0.65 3.32
CA ARG A 33 7.17 1.88 3.90
C ARG A 33 7.52 2.08 5.36
N LEU A 34 7.64 1.01 6.14
CA LEU A 34 7.84 1.06 7.59
C LEU A 34 9.03 0.21 8.03
N SER A 35 9.69 0.62 9.12
CA SER A 35 10.59 -0.27 9.87
C SER A 35 9.76 -1.10 10.85
N VAL A 36 9.49 -2.33 10.45
CA VAL A 36 8.79 -3.34 11.23
C VAL A 36 9.59 -4.64 11.21
N VAL A 37 9.53 -5.40 12.30
CA VAL A 37 10.29 -6.65 12.48
C VAL A 37 9.34 -7.79 12.78
N GLU A 38 9.55 -8.94 12.13
CA GLU A 38 8.79 -10.14 12.45
C GLU A 38 9.25 -10.75 13.77
N GLU A 39 8.30 -11.09 14.63
CA GLU A 39 8.48 -11.77 15.90
C GLU A 39 7.61 -13.03 15.92
N SER A 40 8.26 -14.19 16.06
CA SER A 40 7.58 -15.49 16.04
C SER A 40 6.74 -15.72 17.29
N SER A 41 7.08 -15.07 18.40
CA SER A 41 6.28 -15.14 19.62
C SER A 41 5.19 -14.07 19.63
N ILE A 42 3.93 -14.52 19.54
CA ILE A 42 2.75 -13.64 19.71
C ILE A 42 2.83 -12.86 21.02
N VAL A 43 3.40 -13.42 22.09
CA VAL A 43 3.55 -12.74 23.39
C VAL A 43 4.58 -11.61 23.33
N ARG A 44 5.61 -11.69 22.49
CA ARG A 44 6.68 -10.68 22.37
C ARG A 44 6.45 -9.65 21.26
N SER A 45 5.47 -9.84 20.39
CA SER A 45 5.11 -8.86 19.36
C SER A 45 4.32 -7.68 19.92
N ASP A 46 4.33 -6.55 19.24
CA ASP A 46 3.52 -5.38 19.57
C ASP A 46 2.14 -5.43 18.90
N VAL A 47 2.05 -6.09 17.74
CA VAL A 47 0.83 -6.23 16.93
C VAL A 47 0.73 -7.63 16.33
N ILE A 48 -0.49 -8.09 16.06
CA ILE A 48 -0.76 -9.28 15.24
C ILE A 48 -1.26 -8.81 13.87
N ILE A 49 -0.65 -9.28 12.78
CA ILE A 49 -1.14 -9.07 11.41
C ILE A 49 -1.65 -10.41 10.88
N ALA A 50 -2.97 -10.52 10.73
CA ALA A 50 -3.64 -11.73 10.29
C ALA A 50 -4.17 -11.59 8.87
N PHE A 51 -3.84 -12.53 7.99
CA PHE A 51 -4.36 -12.62 6.63
C PHE A 51 -5.43 -13.70 6.53
N VAL A 52 -6.57 -13.39 5.92
CA VAL A 52 -7.68 -14.34 5.74
C VAL A 52 -8.04 -14.42 4.27
N ALA A 53 -7.93 -15.60 3.66
CA ALA A 53 -8.25 -15.83 2.26
C ALA A 53 -9.23 -17.01 2.10
N GLY A 54 -10.40 -16.76 1.53
CA GLY A 54 -11.40 -17.79 1.21
C GLY A 54 -12.06 -18.52 2.39
N THR A 55 -11.64 -18.24 3.63
CA THR A 55 -12.18 -18.82 4.86
C THR A 55 -13.16 -17.86 5.56
N ASP A 56 -13.99 -18.40 6.46
CA ASP A 56 -14.91 -17.58 7.27
C ASP A 56 -14.11 -16.67 8.21
N ILE A 57 -14.25 -15.35 8.02
CA ILE A 57 -13.64 -14.30 8.85
C ILE A 57 -13.91 -14.54 10.35
N LYS A 58 -15.11 -15.02 10.70
CA LYS A 58 -15.48 -15.28 12.10
C LYS A 58 -14.70 -16.45 12.68
N ALA A 59 -14.45 -17.49 11.90
CA ALA A 59 -13.64 -18.63 12.32
C ALA A 59 -12.18 -18.20 12.53
N ALA A 60 -11.61 -17.46 11.57
CA ALA A 60 -10.25 -16.92 11.71
C ALA A 60 -10.09 -16.03 12.96
N LEU A 61 -11.05 -15.15 13.23
CA LEU A 61 -11.03 -14.30 14.44
C LEU A 61 -11.13 -15.08 15.76
N GLN A 62 -11.69 -16.29 15.75
CA GLN A 62 -11.73 -17.15 16.94
C GLN A 62 -10.39 -17.86 17.19
N GLU A 63 -9.60 -18.08 16.15
CA GLU A 63 -8.27 -18.71 16.26
C GLU A 63 -7.17 -17.71 16.62
N ILE A 64 -7.35 -16.42 16.34
CA ILE A 64 -6.39 -15.37 16.73
C ILE A 64 -6.41 -15.23 18.26
N PRO A 65 -5.26 -15.36 18.95
CA PRO A 65 -5.20 -15.19 20.39
C PRO A 65 -5.65 -13.79 20.80
N GLN A 66 -6.64 -13.71 21.68
CA GLN A 66 -7.12 -12.45 22.26
C GLN A 66 -6.44 -12.12 23.60
N GLU A 67 -5.37 -12.85 23.93
CA GLU A 67 -4.62 -12.64 25.15
C GLU A 67 -3.90 -11.28 25.14
N GLY A 68 -3.99 -10.56 26.26
CA GLY A 68 -3.23 -9.33 26.46
C GLY A 68 -3.70 -8.10 25.69
N SER A 69 -4.89 -8.12 25.07
CA SER A 69 -5.48 -6.94 24.40
C SER A 69 -4.62 -6.35 23.28
N LYS A 70 -3.86 -7.19 22.58
CA LYS A 70 -2.97 -6.73 21.51
C LYS A 70 -3.77 -6.21 20.31
N PRO A 71 -3.33 -5.12 19.67
CA PRO A 71 -3.93 -4.69 18.41
C PRO A 71 -3.82 -5.79 17.36
N ILE A 72 -4.91 -6.00 16.62
CA ILE A 72 -4.96 -6.96 15.51
C ILE A 72 -5.23 -6.18 14.23
N VAL A 73 -4.37 -6.35 13.23
CA VAL A 73 -4.63 -5.92 11.86
C VAL A 73 -5.11 -7.14 11.09
N LEU A 74 -6.35 -7.12 10.62
CA LEU A 74 -6.94 -8.18 9.83
C LEU A 74 -6.99 -7.77 8.35
N VAL A 75 -6.21 -8.43 7.51
CA VAL A 75 -6.18 -8.25 6.06
C VAL A 75 -7.03 -9.34 5.42
N VAL A 76 -8.22 -8.98 4.96
CA VAL A 76 -9.14 -9.91 4.29
C VAL A 76 -8.84 -9.91 2.80
N LEU A 77 -8.36 -11.02 2.29
CA LEU A 77 -8.04 -11.25 0.89
C LEU A 77 -9.26 -11.85 0.19
N HIS A 78 -9.91 -11.06 -0.65
CA HIS A 78 -11.01 -11.50 -1.50
C HIS A 78 -10.47 -11.96 -2.84
N HIS A 79 -10.82 -13.19 -3.22
CA HIS A 79 -10.56 -13.69 -4.56
C HIS A 79 -11.47 -12.96 -5.54
N THR A 80 -10.89 -12.25 -6.51
CA THR A 80 -11.66 -11.61 -7.58
C THR A 80 -11.49 -12.37 -8.89
N THR A 81 -12.57 -12.56 -9.65
CA THR A 81 -12.54 -13.08 -11.02
C THR A 81 -12.64 -11.97 -12.07
N GLU A 82 -12.99 -10.74 -11.67
CA GLU A 82 -13.03 -9.57 -12.54
C GLU A 82 -11.99 -8.53 -12.12
N LYS A 83 -11.38 -7.90 -13.14
CA LYS A 83 -10.28 -6.95 -12.97
C LYS A 83 -10.73 -5.55 -12.56
N ASP A 84 -12.04 -5.31 -12.39
CA ASP A 84 -12.54 -3.94 -12.25
C ASP A 84 -13.64 -3.78 -11.17
N SER A 85 -13.48 -2.72 -10.39
CA SER A 85 -14.54 -2.00 -9.68
C SER A 85 -15.30 -2.65 -8.51
N MET A 86 -14.79 -3.68 -7.82
CA MET A 86 -15.28 -3.93 -6.46
C MET A 86 -14.81 -2.80 -5.54
N ASN A 87 -15.64 -1.76 -5.46
CA ASN A 87 -15.68 -0.81 -4.36
C ASN A 87 -15.94 -1.62 -3.09
N LEU A 88 -14.89 -2.18 -2.50
CA LEU A 88 -14.89 -2.68 -1.13
C LEU A 88 -15.09 -1.47 -0.22
N ASN A 89 -16.32 -0.97 -0.19
CA ASN A 89 -16.74 0.16 0.63
C ASN A 89 -17.07 -0.32 2.04
N ARG A 90 -16.26 -1.24 2.57
CA ARG A 90 -16.30 -1.60 3.97
C ARG A 90 -15.38 -0.63 4.67
N ARG A 91 -15.99 0.33 5.37
CA ARG A 91 -15.32 1.10 6.42
C ARG A 91 -14.46 0.12 7.22
N SER A 92 -13.19 0.46 7.43
CA SER A 92 -12.36 -0.25 8.41
C SER A 92 -13.11 -0.26 9.74
N VAL A 93 -13.62 -1.44 10.11
CA VAL A 93 -14.43 -1.57 11.31
C VAL A 93 -13.45 -1.78 12.45
N ASN A 94 -13.29 -0.75 13.30
CA ASN A 94 -12.58 -0.91 14.56
C ASN A 94 -13.53 -1.55 15.59
N ARG A 95 -13.52 -2.88 15.70
CA ARG A 95 -14.21 -3.58 16.80
C ARG A 95 -13.22 -3.74 17.94
N GLN A 96 -13.20 -2.72 18.80
CA GLN A 96 -12.46 -2.52 20.05
C GLN A 96 -10.93 -2.77 20.04
N GLN A 97 -10.39 -3.69 19.23
CA GLN A 97 -8.95 -3.98 19.06
C GLN A 97 -8.58 -4.50 17.67
N VAL A 98 -9.56 -4.76 16.78
CA VAL A 98 -9.32 -5.29 15.44
C VAL A 98 -9.49 -4.19 14.38
N PHE A 99 -8.43 -3.91 13.63
CA PHE A 99 -8.41 -3.04 12.47
C PHE A 99 -8.50 -3.88 11.19
N ILE A 100 -9.63 -3.81 10.48
CA ILE A 100 -9.89 -4.64 9.30
C ILE A 100 -9.68 -3.84 8.02
N VAL A 101 -8.97 -4.41 7.05
CA VAL A 101 -8.88 -3.92 5.67
C VAL A 101 -9.20 -5.04 4.68
N ASP A 102 -9.86 -4.69 3.59
CA ASP A 102 -10.13 -5.62 2.50
C ASP A 102 -9.12 -5.41 1.36
N CYS A 103 -8.59 -6.50 0.81
CA CYS A 103 -7.66 -6.54 -0.30
C CYS A 103 -8.16 -7.53 -1.36
N LEU A 104 -7.77 -7.31 -2.61
CA LEU A 104 -8.11 -8.15 -3.75
C LEU A 104 -6.88 -8.94 -4.20
N PHE A 105 -7.07 -10.22 -4.52
CA PHE A 105 -6.05 -11.04 -5.18
C PHE A 105 -6.68 -11.87 -6.30
N TYR A 106 -5.85 -12.26 -7.28
CA TYR A 106 -6.29 -13.02 -8.46
C TYR A 106 -5.44 -14.30 -8.58
N GLY A 107 -6.09 -15.45 -8.74
CA GLY A 107 -5.52 -16.80 -8.69
C GLY A 107 -4.02 -16.92 -9.01
N ASP A 108 -3.64 -16.76 -10.28
CA ASP A 108 -2.27 -16.95 -10.77
C ASP A 108 -1.35 -15.72 -10.65
N GLN A 109 -1.92 -14.54 -10.42
CA GLN A 109 -1.20 -13.26 -10.36
C GLN A 109 -0.92 -12.78 -8.92
N GLY A 110 -1.58 -13.37 -7.92
CA GLY A 110 -1.41 -13.00 -6.52
C GLY A 110 -1.97 -11.62 -6.19
N PHE A 111 -1.25 -10.87 -5.35
CA PHE A 111 -1.68 -9.55 -4.86
C PHE A 111 -1.76 -8.51 -5.99
N LEU A 112 -2.97 -7.96 -6.22
CA LEU A 112 -3.19 -7.05 -7.33
C LEU A 112 -2.62 -5.65 -7.08
N THR A 113 -1.98 -5.06 -8.08
CA THR A 113 -1.69 -3.61 -8.10
C THR A 113 -2.96 -2.86 -8.51
N CYS A 114 -3.74 -2.40 -7.54
CA CYS A 114 -4.98 -1.68 -7.77
C CYS A 114 -5.25 -0.62 -6.70
N GLN A 115 -6.11 0.34 -7.01
CA GLN A 115 -6.43 1.45 -6.11
C GLN A 115 -6.97 0.98 -4.75
N SER A 116 -7.75 -0.11 -4.72
CA SER A 116 -8.29 -0.68 -3.48
C SER A 116 -7.17 -1.20 -2.57
N ASN A 117 -6.23 -1.95 -3.13
CA ASN A 117 -5.08 -2.49 -2.40
C ASN A 117 -4.13 -1.38 -1.94
N ASP A 118 -3.91 -0.35 -2.77
CA ASP A 118 -3.12 0.83 -2.38
C ASP A 118 -3.74 1.57 -1.19
N LYS A 119 -5.07 1.72 -1.18
CA LYS A 119 -5.81 2.31 -0.06
C LYS A 119 -5.70 1.46 1.18
N ALA A 120 -5.86 0.14 1.07
CA ALA A 120 -5.73 -0.79 2.19
C ALA A 120 -4.31 -0.75 2.79
N LEU A 121 -3.28 -0.82 1.94
CA LEU A 121 -1.89 -0.75 2.39
C LEU A 121 -1.57 0.61 3.04
N LYS A 122 -2.07 1.72 2.49
CA LYS A 122 -1.93 3.05 3.12
C LYS A 122 -2.64 3.11 4.48
N ALA A 123 -3.83 2.52 4.59
CA ALA A 123 -4.59 2.50 5.84
C ALA A 123 -3.85 1.69 6.93
N VAL A 124 -3.31 0.52 6.58
CA VAL A 124 -2.46 -0.28 7.49
C VAL A 124 -1.18 0.49 7.86
N THR A 125 -0.53 1.15 6.89
CA THR A 125 0.66 1.97 7.15
C THR A 125 0.39 3.01 8.23
N LEU A 126 -0.68 3.81 8.05
CA LEU A 126 -1.07 4.85 9.02
C LEU A 126 -1.44 4.26 10.38
N HIS A 127 -2.12 3.11 10.39
CA HIS A 127 -2.49 2.44 11.62
C HIS A 127 -1.26 1.97 12.42
N LEU A 128 -0.29 1.35 11.76
CA LEU A 128 0.94 0.88 12.41
C LEU A 128 1.82 2.04 12.87
N VAL A 129 1.87 3.16 12.14
CA VAL A 129 2.55 4.39 12.60
C VAL A 129 1.90 4.91 13.89
N ALA A 130 0.56 4.90 13.97
CA ALA A 130 -0.14 5.27 15.19
C ALA A 130 0.16 4.33 16.39
N LEU A 131 0.56 3.08 16.12
CA LEU A 131 1.02 2.13 17.12
C LEU A 131 2.52 2.26 17.46
N GLY A 132 3.26 3.11 16.76
CA GLY A 132 4.68 3.38 17.03
C GLY A 132 5.66 2.88 15.97
N ALA A 133 5.18 2.38 14.82
CA ALA A 133 6.06 2.05 13.70
C ALA A 133 6.73 3.31 13.14
N SER A 134 8.03 3.20 12.82
CA SER A 134 8.75 4.28 12.17
C SER A 134 8.56 4.21 10.67
N GLU A 135 8.18 5.32 10.03
CA GLU A 135 8.22 5.41 8.58
C GLU A 135 9.66 5.29 8.09
N ARG A 136 9.89 4.48 7.05
CA ARG A 136 11.12 4.55 6.28
C ARG A 136 11.02 5.80 5.42
N SER A 137 12.02 6.68 5.53
CA SER A 137 12.13 7.78 4.58
C SER A 137 12.14 7.19 3.17
N MET A 138 11.13 7.51 2.35
CA MET A 138 11.18 7.12 0.95
C MET A 138 12.47 7.67 0.33
N PRO A 139 13.16 6.88 -0.52
CA PRO A 139 14.17 7.41 -1.40
C PRO A 139 13.60 8.61 -2.16
N LYS A 140 14.27 9.78 -2.12
CA LYS A 140 13.83 11.04 -2.77
C LYS A 140 13.72 10.91 -4.31
N ASP A 141 14.15 9.79 -4.86
CA ASP A 141 14.33 9.44 -6.25
C ASP A 141 13.02 9.13 -6.98
N THR A 142 11.93 8.77 -6.28
CA THR A 142 10.63 8.56 -6.94
C THR A 142 9.97 9.89 -7.36
N ILE A 143 10.22 10.96 -6.60
CA ILE A 143 9.81 12.33 -6.98
C ILE A 143 10.67 12.83 -8.15
N GLY A 144 11.95 12.45 -8.20
CA GLY A 144 12.84 12.75 -9.31
C GLY A 144 12.40 12.13 -10.64
N LEU A 145 11.80 10.93 -10.61
CA LEU A 145 11.26 10.29 -11.80
C LEU A 145 10.05 11.06 -12.35
N PHE A 146 9.12 11.46 -11.48
CA PHE A 146 7.98 12.31 -11.88
C PHE A 146 8.41 13.70 -12.34
N GLN A 147 9.41 14.31 -11.69
CA GLN A 147 9.94 15.62 -12.07
C GLN A 147 10.68 15.56 -13.41
N SER A 148 11.41 14.48 -13.69
CA SER A 148 12.07 14.25 -14.99
C SER A 148 11.07 13.99 -16.10
N VAL A 149 10.06 13.16 -15.84
CA VAL A 149 8.97 12.89 -16.79
C VAL A 149 8.17 14.17 -17.06
N LEU A 150 7.82 14.94 -16.03
CA LEU A 150 7.13 16.23 -16.16
C LEU A 150 7.98 17.25 -16.94
N HIS A 151 9.28 17.37 -16.64
CA HIS A 151 10.17 18.28 -17.36
C HIS A 151 10.36 17.86 -18.83
N PHE A 152 10.37 16.55 -19.11
CA PHE A 152 10.36 16.02 -20.48
C PHE A 152 9.06 16.35 -21.22
N PHE A 153 7.89 16.17 -20.59
CA PHE A 153 6.60 16.53 -21.15
C PHE A 153 6.45 18.05 -21.39
N VAL A 154 6.92 18.88 -20.45
CA VAL A 154 6.93 20.34 -20.60
C VAL A 154 7.84 20.78 -21.77
N LYS A 155 8.98 20.11 -21.98
CA LYS A 155 9.83 20.36 -23.16
C LYS A 155 9.17 19.93 -24.47
N ILE A 156 8.49 18.78 -24.50
CA ILE A 156 7.77 18.33 -25.70
C ILE A 156 6.65 19.32 -26.06
N LEU A 157 5.85 19.74 -25.07
CA LEU A 157 4.72 20.66 -25.32
C LEU A 157 5.20 22.08 -25.64
N GLY A 158 6.24 22.56 -24.97
CA GLY A 158 6.86 23.88 -25.21
C GLY A 158 7.61 23.96 -26.55
N GLY A 159 8.27 22.88 -26.97
CA GLY A 159 8.95 22.80 -28.27
C GLY A 159 7.99 22.82 -29.46
N PHE A 160 6.79 22.25 -29.30
CA PHE A 160 5.77 22.24 -30.34
C PHE A 160 5.20 23.64 -30.64
N LEU A 161 5.08 24.51 -29.63
CA LEU A 161 4.63 25.90 -29.84
C LEU A 161 5.66 26.75 -30.60
N VAL A 162 6.95 26.51 -30.42
CA VAL A 162 8.01 27.26 -31.13
C VAL A 162 8.08 26.84 -32.60
N ALA A 163 7.91 25.56 -32.91
CA ALA A 163 7.94 25.06 -34.28
C ALA A 163 6.78 25.61 -35.14
N VAL A 164 5.55 25.59 -34.61
CA VAL A 164 4.38 26.12 -35.32
C VAL A 164 4.46 27.65 -35.48
N GLY A 165 5.02 28.35 -34.49
CA GLY A 165 5.27 29.79 -34.57
C GLY A 165 6.30 30.17 -35.63
N PHE A 166 7.36 29.39 -35.79
CA PHE A 166 8.42 29.67 -36.77
C PHE A 166 7.96 29.39 -38.21
N ASP A 167 7.22 28.31 -38.44
CA ASP A 167 6.63 28.01 -39.76
C ASP A 167 5.54 29.03 -40.15
N PHE A 168 4.71 29.49 -39.20
CA PHE A 168 3.73 30.53 -39.48
C PHE A 168 4.38 31.88 -39.81
N VAL A 169 5.46 32.27 -39.12
CA VAL A 169 6.21 33.50 -39.38
C VAL A 169 6.95 33.44 -40.72
N ILE A 170 7.58 32.31 -41.05
CA ILE A 170 8.21 32.11 -42.38
C ILE A 170 7.15 32.11 -43.48
N HIS A 171 5.98 31.50 -43.26
CA HIS A 171 4.91 31.50 -44.25
C HIS A 171 4.31 32.90 -44.48
N LEU A 172 4.17 33.72 -43.43
CA LEU A 172 3.70 35.10 -43.53
C LEU A 172 4.69 36.02 -44.29
N PHE A 173 5.99 35.81 -44.10
CA PHE A 173 7.02 36.57 -44.83
C PHE A 173 7.10 36.20 -46.32
N ARG A 174 6.76 34.96 -46.68
CA ARG A 174 6.83 34.48 -48.07
C ARG A 174 5.62 34.86 -48.93
N ARG A 175 4.53 35.34 -48.33
CA ARG A 175 3.31 35.79 -49.05
C ARG A 175 3.28 37.30 -49.34
N ARG A 176 4.32 38.04 -48.92
CA ARG A 176 4.43 39.50 -49.06
C ARG A 176 5.50 39.96 -50.06
N ARG A 177 6.01 39.05 -50.90
CA ARG A 177 6.79 39.37 -52.10
C ARG A 177 6.03 38.91 -53.33
#